data_AF-A0A7Y5W6Z5-F1
#
_entry.id   AF-A0A7Y5W6Z5-F1
#
_cell.length_a   1.000
_cell.length_b   1.000
_cell.length_c   1.000
_cell.angle_alpha   90.00
_cell.angle_beta   90.00
_cell.angle_gamma   90.00
#
_symmetry.space_group_name_H-M   'P 1'
#
loop_
_entity.id
_entity.type
_entity.pdbx_description
1 polymer ?
#
loop_
_entity_poly.entity_id
_entity_poly.type
_entity_poly.pdbx_seq_one_letter_code
_entity_poly.pdbx_strand_id
1 'polypeptide(L)'
;EGKLLSPAFITVLHNGVLIQNHFQLEGDTPFNRPPAYTAHPDKGPIRLQYHGNPVRFRNIWVREIKELEHKRVDEPKVVNK
;
A
#
# COMPACT_ATOMS: atom_id res chain seq x y z
N GLU A 1 -12.56 20.97 0.59
CA GLU A 1 -11.20 20.59 0.13
C GLU A 1 -10.55 19.72 1.19
N GLY A 2 -10.02 18.55 0.82
CA GLY A 2 -9.37 17.65 1.77
C GLY A 2 -7.85 17.86 1.74
N LYS A 3 -7.24 18.20 2.87
CA LYS A 3 -5.77 18.25 3.01
C LYS A 3 -5.26 16.82 3.24
N LEU A 4 -4.17 16.45 2.56
CA LEU A 4 -3.48 15.19 2.81
C LEU A 4 -2.98 15.15 4.26
N LEU A 5 -3.42 14.16 5.04
CA LEU A 5 -2.98 13.96 6.43
C LEU A 5 -1.67 13.19 6.51
N SER A 6 -1.57 12.10 5.75
CA SER A 6 -0.37 11.29 5.60
C SER A 6 -0.40 10.55 4.26
N PRO A 7 0.76 10.23 3.66
CA PRO A 7 0.79 9.45 2.43
C PRO A 7 0.46 7.97 2.69
N ALA A 8 0.00 7.28 1.65
CA ALA A 8 -0.21 5.85 1.68
C ALA A 8 1.11 5.10 1.40
N PHE A 9 1.24 3.89 1.96
CA PHE A 9 2.41 3.03 1.77
C PHE A 9 2.01 1.63 1.32
N ILE A 10 2.84 1.01 0.49
CA ILE A 10 2.67 -0.38 0.06
C ILE A 10 3.94 -1.20 0.27
N THR A 11 3.75 -2.46 0.66
CA THR A 11 4.80 -3.48 0.64
C THR A 11 4.32 -4.61 -0.26
N VAL A 12 5.17 -5.02 -1.20
CA VAL A 12 4.83 -6.08 -2.18
C VAL A 12 5.89 -7.16 -2.12
N LEU A 13 5.42 -8.39 -1.93
CA LEU A 13 6.21 -9.60 -2.09
C LEU A 13 5.73 -10.34 -3.34
N HIS A 14 6.65 -10.61 -4.26
CA HIS A 14 6.41 -11.43 -5.44
C HIS A 14 7.18 -12.74 -5.30
N ASN A 15 6.45 -13.86 -5.23
CA ASN A 15 7.04 -15.20 -5.00
C ASN A 15 7.98 -15.25 -3.78
N GLY A 16 7.60 -14.56 -2.69
CA GLY A 16 8.40 -14.50 -1.46
C GLY A 16 9.56 -13.48 -1.50
N VAL A 17 9.81 -12.81 -2.63
CA VAL A 17 10.86 -11.79 -2.76
C VAL A 17 10.26 -10.41 -2.58
N LEU A 18 10.89 -9.59 -1.73
CA LEU A 18 10.52 -8.19 -1.51
C LEU A 18 10.86 -7.34 -2.73
N ILE A 19 9.84 -6.77 -3.38
CA ILE A 19 10.01 -5.91 -4.58
C ILE A 19 9.58 -4.46 -4.38
N GLN A 20 8.76 -4.18 -3.35
CA GLN A 20 8.45 -2.83 -2.89
C GLN A 20 8.51 -2.85 -1.36
N ASN A 21 9.39 -2.04 -0.78
CA ASN A 21 9.63 -2.01 0.66
C ASN A 21 9.13 -0.70 1.26
N HIS A 22 7.98 -0.75 1.94
CA HIS A 22 7.35 0.42 2.55
C HIS A 22 7.34 1.63 1.59
N PHE A 23 6.93 1.36 0.34
CA PHE A 23 7.01 2.32 -0.74
C PHE A 23 5.90 3.36 -0.60
N GLN A 24 6.27 4.63 -0.54
CA GLN A 24 5.34 5.75 -0.44
C GLN A 24 4.63 5.95 -1.79
N LEU A 25 3.30 5.98 -1.79
CA LEU A 25 2.52 6.38 -2.96
C LEU A 25 2.50 7.92 -3.06
N GLU A 26 2.60 8.44 -4.28
CA GLU A 26 2.52 9.89 -4.55
C GLU A 26 1.11 10.33 -4.98
N GLY A 27 0.19 9.37 -5.12
CA GLY A 27 -1.17 9.58 -5.58
C GLY A 27 -1.65 8.40 -6.41
N ASP A 28 -2.39 8.71 -7.47
CA ASP A 28 -2.86 7.73 -8.45
C ASP A 28 -1.75 7.20 -9.38
N THR A 29 -2.10 6.30 -10.30
CA THR A 29 -1.15 5.63 -11.22
C THR A 29 -1.48 5.90 -12.71
N PRO A 30 -1.40 7.16 -13.17
CA PRO A 30 -1.68 7.55 -14.55
C PRO A 30 -0.59 7.11 -15.54
N PHE A 31 -0.94 6.92 -16.81
CA PHE A 31 0.03 6.61 -17.87
C PHE A 31 0.59 7.87 -18.56
N ASN A 32 -0.08 9.03 -18.42
CA ASN A 32 0.11 10.22 -19.26
C ASN A 32 0.45 11.50 -18.49
N ARG A 33 0.56 11.44 -17.16
CA ARG A 33 0.88 12.59 -16.31
C ARG A 33 1.56 12.13 -15.02
N PRO A 34 2.11 13.04 -14.20
CA PRO A 34 2.55 12.68 -12.85
C PRO A 34 1.38 12.25 -11.93
N PRO A 35 1.66 11.42 -10.91
CA PRO A 35 0.71 11.09 -9.83
C PRO A 35 0.21 12.33 -9.09
N ALA A 36 -1.04 12.27 -8.61
CA ALA A 36 -1.57 13.30 -7.72
C ALA A 36 -2.57 12.71 -6.70
N TYR A 37 -2.54 13.23 -5.48
CA TYR A 37 -3.53 12.90 -4.47
C TYR A 37 -4.88 13.53 -4.80
N THR A 38 -5.91 12.70 -4.86
CA THR A 38 -7.32 13.14 -4.97
C THR A 38 -8.09 12.55 -3.80
N ALA A 39 -8.89 13.38 -3.11
CA ALA A 39 -9.70 12.90 -2.01
C ALA A 39 -10.66 11.79 -2.48
N HIS A 40 -10.72 10.71 -1.71
CA HIS A 40 -11.59 9.56 -1.94
C HIS A 40 -12.11 9.04 -0.59
N PRO A 41 -13.16 8.22 -0.57
CA PRO A 41 -13.61 7.56 0.66
C PRO A 41 -12.49 6.76 1.32
N ASP A 42 -12.55 6.61 2.65
CA ASP A 42 -11.54 5.88 3.43
C ASP A 42 -11.40 4.40 3.02
N LYS A 43 -12.47 3.81 2.46
CA LYS A 43 -12.49 2.44 1.93
C LYS A 43 -12.93 2.44 0.47
N GLY A 44 -12.23 1.66 -0.35
CA GLY A 44 -12.53 1.44 -1.76
C GLY A 44 -12.36 -0.03 -2.16
N PRO A 45 -12.86 -0.44 -3.33
CA PRO A 45 -12.74 -1.81 -3.82
C PRO A 45 -11.31 -2.11 -4.32
N ILE A 46 -10.92 -3.39 -4.28
CA ILE A 46 -9.77 -3.90 -5.04
C ILE A 46 -10.25 -4.26 -6.44
N ARG A 47 -9.53 -3.80 -7.46
CA ARG A 47 -9.87 -4.02 -8.87
C ARG A 47 -8.77 -4.80 -9.57
N LEU A 48 -9.15 -5.84 -10.31
CA LEU A 48 -8.28 -6.54 -11.25
C LEU A 48 -8.41 -5.86 -12.62
N GLN A 49 -7.29 -5.42 -13.20
CA GLN A 49 -7.31 -4.72 -14.49
C GLN A 49 -7.43 -5.73 -15.64
N TYR A 50 -8.31 -5.44 -16.60
CA TYR A 50 -8.32 -6.09 -17.90
C TYR A 50 -7.73 -5.14 -18.95
N HIS A 51 -6.71 -5.60 -19.67
CA HIS A 51 -6.01 -4.81 -20.67
C HIS A 51 -5.94 -5.55 -22.01
N GLY A 52 -7.09 -6.07 -22.46
CA GLY A 52 -7.25 -6.71 -23.77
C GLY A 52 -6.71 -8.15 -23.88
N ASN A 53 -6.12 -8.69 -22.82
CA ASN A 53 -5.52 -10.02 -22.80
C ASN A 53 -6.13 -10.87 -21.66
N PRO A 54 -6.53 -12.12 -21.92
CA PRO A 54 -7.11 -12.97 -20.89
C PRO A 54 -6.04 -13.41 -19.88
N VAL A 55 -6.33 -13.19 -18.59
CA VAL A 55 -5.52 -13.61 -17.46
C VAL A 55 -6.39 -14.40 -16.48
N ARG A 56 -5.86 -15.49 -15.93
CA ARG A 56 -6.56 -16.31 -14.92
C ARG A 56 -6.02 -16.00 -13.53
N PHE A 57 -6.91 -15.90 -12.56
CA PHE A 57 -6.58 -15.65 -11.16
C PHE A 57 -7.09 -16.78 -10.28
N ARG A 58 -6.43 -17.01 -9.15
CA ARG A 58 -6.88 -17.93 -8.09
C ARG A 58 -6.37 -17.45 -6.74
N ASN A 59 -6.96 -17.93 -5.66
CA ASN A 59 -6.50 -17.71 -4.29
C ASN A 59 -6.39 -16.22 -3.90
N ILE A 60 -7.39 -15.41 -4.25
CA ILE A 60 -7.47 -14.01 -3.83
C ILE A 60 -8.25 -13.95 -2.52
N TRP A 61 -7.62 -13.43 -1.47
CA TRP A 61 -8.23 -13.21 -0.16
C TRP A 61 -7.82 -11.83 0.34
N VAL A 62 -8.64 -11.27 1.23
CA VAL A 62 -8.37 -9.99 1.87
C VAL A 62 -8.48 -10.17 3.38
N ARG A 63 -7.59 -9.53 4.12
CA ARG A 63 -7.60 -9.47 5.57
C ARG A 63 -7.41 -8.02 5.98
N GLU A 64 -8.31 -7.50 6.81
CA GLU A 64 -8.14 -6.17 7.38
C GLU A 64 -6.90 -6.14 8.29
N ILE A 65 -6.11 -5.07 8.17
CA ILE A 65 -4.99 -4.80 9.07
C ILE A 65 -5.54 -3.90 10.17
N LYS A 66 -5.37 -4.31 11.42
CA LYS A 66 -5.69 -3.46 12.57
C LYS A 66 -4.59 -2.43 12.72
N GLU A 67 -4.93 -1.21 13.15
CA GLU A 67 -3.92 -0.33 13.71
C GLU A 67 -3.18 -1.07 14.81
N LEU A 68 -1.85 -1.03 14.76
CA LEU A 68 -1.05 -1.63 15.80
C LEU A 68 -1.18 -0.74 17.04
N GLU A 69 -1.95 -1.19 18.02
CA GLU A 69 -1.92 -0.63 19.37
C GLU A 69 -0.61 -1.01 20.07
N HIS A 70 0.50 -0.44 19.60
CA HIS A 70 1.79 -0.58 20.27
C HIS A 70 2.02 0.62 21.18
N LYS A 71 2.06 0.35 22.49
CA LYS A 71 2.68 1.26 23.44
C LYS A 71 4.19 1.01 23.38
N ARG A 72 4.95 1.98 22.89
CA ARG A 72 6.41 1.92 22.95
C ARG A 72 6.82 1.77 24.41
N VAL A 73 7.36 0.61 24.76
CA VAL A 73 7.78 0.30 26.13
C VAL A 73 9.15 0.92 26.45
N ASP A 74 10.01 1.08 25.45
CA ASP A 74 11.37 1.60 25.59
C ASP A 74 11.82 2.38 24.34
N GLU A 75 12.86 3.18 24.49
CA GLU A 75 13.55 3.79 23.35
C GLU A 75 14.37 2.76 22.55
N PRO A 76 14.48 2.89 21.21
CA PRO A 76 15.39 2.10 20.40
C PRO A 76 16.80 2.24 20.97
N LYS A 77 17.43 1.10 21.24
CA LYS A 77 18.83 1.02 21.66
C LYS A 77 19.58 0.19 20.63
N VAL A 78 20.78 0.64 20.28
CA VAL A 78 21.69 -0.18 19.47
C VAL A 78 22.07 -1.39 20.30
N VAL A 79 21.67 -2.58 19.86
CA VAL A 79 22.10 -3.83 20.47
C VAL A 79 23.45 -4.18 19.85
N ASN A 80 24.53 -3.76 20.50
CA ASN A 80 25.85 -4.28 20.18
C ASN A 80 25.89 -5.73 20.67
N LYS A 81 26.08 -6.66 19.73
CA LYS A 81 26.24 -8.08 20.02
C LYS A 81 27.70 -8.42 20.26
#